data_AF-A0A2T7TFK2-F1
#
_entry.id   AF-A0A2T7TFK2-F1
#
_cell.length_a   1.000
_cell.length_b   1.000
_cell.length_c   1.000
_cell.angle_alpha   90.00
_cell.angle_beta   90.00
_cell.angle_gamma   90.00
#
_symmetry.space_group_name_H-M   'P 1'
#
loop_
_entity.id
_entity.type
_entity.pdbx_description
1 polymer ?
#
loop_
_entity_poly.entity_id
_entity_poly.type
_entity_poly.pdbx_seq_one_letter_code
_entity_poly.pdbx_strand_id
1 'polypeptide(L)'
;MRLMAALDELEEARAVWLTYEREFAERRRREKHDGLRRPKSFDDWHRRTWGGNGVARCDDPAVHPSESLAEVLRRLISGLETGPGATCPVCADHDIVWRPDLAGEPWSGPVCMGCGIVVPLPVLTPDALDRAKRVRLKDLASVA
;
A
#
# COMPACT_ATOMS: atom_id res chain seq x y z
N MET A 1 10.50 -25.17 12.42
CA MET A 1 11.63 -24.34 11.92
C MET A 1 11.09 -22.97 11.56
N ARG A 2 11.43 -21.90 12.31
CA ARG A 2 10.86 -20.55 12.08
C ARG A 2 11.30 -19.92 10.75
N LEU A 3 12.52 -20.22 10.31
CA LEU A 3 13.05 -19.67 9.05
C LEU A 3 12.41 -20.30 7.80
N MET A 4 12.10 -21.60 7.83
CA MET A 4 11.40 -22.24 6.71
C MET A 4 10.00 -21.66 6.53
N ALA A 5 9.24 -21.53 7.62
CA ALA A 5 7.90 -20.94 7.56
C ALA A 5 7.92 -19.49 7.05
N ALA A 6 8.92 -18.70 7.45
CA ALA A 6 9.09 -17.34 6.94
C ALA A 6 9.48 -17.31 5.44
N LEU A 7 10.26 -18.29 4.98
CA LEU A 7 10.58 -18.44 3.57
C LEU A 7 9.35 -18.85 2.75
N ASP A 8 8.58 -19.83 3.24
CA ASP A 8 7.35 -20.30 2.61
C ASP A 8 6.36 -19.12 2.45
N GLU A 9 6.19 -18.31 3.50
CA GLU A 9 5.35 -17.10 3.44
C GLU A 9 5.85 -16.10 2.39
N LEU A 10 7.17 -15.90 2.29
CA LEU A 10 7.76 -15.02 1.30
C LEU A 10 7.57 -15.55 -0.13
N GLU A 11 7.68 -16.86 -0.33
CA GLU A 11 7.43 -17.51 -1.62
C GLU A 11 5.97 -17.42 -2.05
N GLU A 12 5.03 -17.58 -1.11
CA GLU A 12 3.60 -17.35 -1.34
C GLU A 12 3.32 -15.90 -1.74
N ALA A 13 3.88 -14.94 -1.00
CA ALA A 13 3.77 -13.52 -1.32
C ALA A 13 4.37 -13.19 -2.70
N ARG A 14 5.51 -13.79 -3.03
CA ARG A 14 6.14 -13.66 -4.35
C ARG A 14 5.26 -14.22 -5.47
N ALA A 15 4.58 -15.35 -5.24
CA ALA A 15 3.66 -15.93 -6.22
C ALA A 15 2.47 -15.01 -6.52
N VAL A 16 1.92 -14.34 -5.48
CA VAL A 16 0.89 -13.30 -5.63
C VAL A 16 1.41 -12.14 -6.46
N TRP A 17 2.56 -11.57 -6.08
CA TRP A 17 3.16 -10.45 -6.80
C TRP A 17 3.45 -10.76 -8.27
N LEU A 18 4.07 -11.91 -8.55
CA LEU A 18 4.38 -12.30 -9.93
C LEU A 18 3.13 -12.54 -10.78
N THR A 19 2.03 -12.95 -10.17
CA THR A 19 0.76 -13.10 -10.88
C THR A 19 0.20 -11.75 -11.28
N TYR A 20 0.15 -10.82 -10.32
CA TYR A 20 -0.19 -9.43 -10.58
C TYR A 20 0.68 -8.80 -11.68
N GLU A 21 2.01 -8.98 -11.63
CA GLU A 21 2.93 -8.43 -12.64
C GLU A 21 2.62 -8.94 -14.07
N ARG A 22 2.29 -10.23 -14.21
CA ARG A 22 1.92 -10.80 -15.51
C ARG A 22 0.62 -10.18 -16.03
N GLU A 23 -0.39 -10.09 -15.18
CA GLU A 23 -1.70 -9.52 -15.52
C GLU A 23 -1.60 -8.05 -15.90
N PHE A 24 -0.80 -7.27 -15.14
CA PHE A 24 -0.47 -5.89 -15.45
C PHE A 24 0.19 -5.78 -16.83
N ALA A 25 1.22 -6.59 -17.09
CA ALA A 25 1.93 -6.57 -18.37
C ALA A 25 1.00 -6.91 -19.54
N GLU A 26 0.14 -7.91 -19.39
CA GLU A 26 -0.85 -8.28 -20.41
C GLU A 26 -1.88 -7.18 -20.67
N ARG A 27 -2.44 -6.59 -19.61
CA ARG A 27 -3.35 -5.44 -19.74
C ARG A 27 -2.68 -4.28 -20.45
N ARG A 28 -1.45 -3.91 -20.05
CA ARG A 28 -0.70 -2.83 -20.70
C ARG A 28 -0.37 -3.13 -22.16
N ARG A 29 -0.14 -4.39 -22.56
CA ARG A 29 0.02 -4.75 -23.98
C ARG A 29 -1.27 -4.49 -24.77
N ARG A 30 -2.42 -4.90 -24.25
CA ARG A 30 -3.74 -4.65 -24.87
C ARG A 30 -4.03 -3.15 -24.99
N GLU A 31 -3.91 -2.41 -23.90
CA GLU A 31 -4.11 -0.96 -23.89
C GLU A 31 -3.17 -0.24 -24.87
N LYS A 32 -1.89 -0.64 -24.97
CA LYS A 32 -0.96 -0.08 -25.97
C LYS A 32 -1.38 -0.38 -27.39
N HIS A 33 -1.85 -1.60 -27.66
CA HIS A 33 -2.40 -2.01 -28.95
C HIS A 33 -3.61 -1.14 -29.32
N ASP A 34 -4.48 -0.86 -28.36
CA ASP A 34 -5.69 -0.05 -28.53
C ASP A 34 -5.40 1.48 -28.50
N GLY A 35 -4.13 1.88 -28.56
CA GLY A 35 -3.70 3.28 -28.64
C GLY A 35 -3.61 4.02 -27.30
N LEU A 36 -3.93 3.39 -26.18
CA LEU A 36 -3.82 3.97 -24.84
C LEU A 36 -2.36 3.99 -24.35
N ARG A 37 -1.70 5.14 -24.56
CA ARG A 37 -0.28 5.34 -24.20
C ARG A 37 -0.06 5.83 -22.77
N ARG A 38 -1.05 6.48 -22.15
CA ARG A 38 -0.94 6.97 -20.76
C ARG A 38 -1.48 5.93 -19.78
N PRO A 39 -0.67 5.51 -18.79
CA PRO A 39 -1.13 4.66 -17.68
C PRO A 39 -2.18 5.38 -16.82
N LYS A 40 -3.02 4.62 -16.12
CA LYS A 40 -3.99 5.14 -15.14
C LYS A 40 -3.28 5.54 -13.83
N SER A 41 -3.94 6.32 -12.96
CA SER A 41 -3.40 6.68 -11.63
C SER A 41 -3.07 5.47 -10.75
N PHE A 42 -3.79 4.36 -10.93
CA PHE A 42 -3.44 3.06 -10.33
C PHE A 42 -2.02 2.60 -10.71
N ASP A 43 -1.64 2.76 -11.97
CA ASP A 43 -0.36 2.30 -12.50
C ASP A 43 0.83 3.11 -11.94
N ASP A 44 0.58 4.29 -11.34
CA ASP A 44 1.60 5.08 -10.66
C ASP A 44 2.12 4.40 -9.39
N TRP A 45 1.28 3.62 -8.69
CA TRP A 45 1.74 2.80 -7.57
C TRP A 45 2.69 1.72 -8.05
N HIS A 46 2.29 0.95 -9.06
CA HIS A 46 3.13 -0.09 -9.66
C HIS A 46 4.47 0.47 -10.16
N ARG A 47 4.47 1.67 -10.76
CA ARG A 47 5.71 2.38 -11.16
C ARG A 47 6.63 2.65 -9.96
N ARG A 48 6.08 3.00 -8.79
CA ARG A 48 6.84 3.32 -7.57
C ARG A 48 7.31 2.07 -6.82
N THR A 49 6.66 0.93 -7.01
CA THR A 49 6.96 -0.32 -6.30
C THR A 49 7.63 -1.37 -7.21
N TRP A 50 8.34 -0.92 -8.25
CA TRP A 50 8.96 -1.81 -9.23
C TRP A 50 9.89 -2.83 -8.55
N GLY A 51 9.70 -4.11 -8.86
CA GLY A 51 10.50 -5.21 -8.34
C GLY A 51 10.01 -5.74 -6.99
N GLY A 52 8.84 -5.28 -6.53
CA GLY A 52 8.27 -5.69 -5.25
C GLY A 52 8.79 -4.88 -4.05
N ASN A 53 9.68 -3.91 -4.27
CA ASN A 53 10.17 -3.05 -3.21
C ASN A 53 9.09 -2.06 -2.77
N GLY A 54 8.82 -2.00 -1.46
CA GLY A 54 7.87 -1.05 -0.87
C GLY A 54 6.39 -1.39 -1.06
N VAL A 55 6.04 -2.60 -1.51
CA VAL A 55 4.64 -2.99 -1.80
C VAL A 55 3.77 -3.08 -0.53
N ALA A 56 4.30 -3.63 0.55
CA ALA A 56 3.60 -3.77 1.84
C ALA A 56 4.49 -3.34 3.00
N ARG A 57 4.76 -2.03 3.07
CA ARG A 57 5.74 -1.48 4.03
C ARG A 57 5.07 -1.12 5.35
N CYS A 58 5.66 -1.55 6.46
CA CYS A 58 5.34 -1.02 7.79
C CYS A 58 6.41 0.00 8.20
N ASP A 59 6.01 1.08 8.88
CA ASP A 59 6.95 2.10 9.37
C ASP A 59 7.76 1.57 10.57
N ASP A 60 7.05 1.09 11.59
CA ASP A 60 7.62 0.31 12.68
C ASP A 60 7.50 -1.19 12.35
N PRO A 61 8.61 -1.93 12.18
CA PRO A 61 8.56 -3.36 11.90
C PRO A 61 7.97 -4.20 13.04
N ALA A 62 7.86 -3.66 14.26
CA ALA A 62 7.17 -4.31 15.37
C ALA A 62 5.64 -4.17 15.31
N VAL A 63 5.13 -3.24 14.48
CA VAL A 63 3.70 -3.01 14.26
C VAL A 63 3.37 -3.37 12.82
N HIS A 64 2.91 -4.59 12.62
CA HIS A 64 2.59 -5.12 11.30
C HIS A 64 1.25 -5.86 11.32
N PRO A 65 0.61 -6.08 10.14
CA PRO A 65 -0.62 -6.86 10.05
C PRO A 65 -0.46 -8.26 10.65
N SER A 66 -1.55 -8.80 11.20
CA SER A 66 -1.59 -10.14 11.78
C SER A 66 -1.68 -11.24 10.72
N GLU A 67 -2.20 -10.89 9.55
CA GLU A 67 -2.36 -11.76 8.39
C GLU A 67 -1.02 -11.99 7.67
N SER A 68 -0.97 -13.07 6.89
CA SER A 68 0.22 -13.38 6.10
C SER A 68 0.51 -12.31 5.07
N LEU A 69 1.79 -12.15 4.71
CA LEU A 69 2.23 -11.20 3.70
C LEU A 69 1.48 -11.39 2.37
N ALA A 70 1.25 -12.65 1.97
CA ALA A 70 0.49 -12.97 0.76
C ALA A 70 -0.94 -12.41 0.80
N GLU A 71 -1.61 -12.48 1.96
CA GLU A 71 -2.96 -11.95 2.14
C GLU A 71 -2.97 -10.43 2.15
N VAL A 72 -2.02 -9.81 2.85
CA VAL A 72 -1.83 -8.35 2.85
C VAL A 72 -1.65 -7.86 1.41
N LEU A 73 -0.82 -8.53 0.61
CA LEU A 73 -0.61 -8.20 -0.80
C LEU A 73 -1.90 -8.32 -1.63
N ARG A 74 -2.67 -9.39 -1.49
CA ARG A 74 -3.94 -9.55 -2.20
C ARG A 74 -4.91 -8.42 -1.88
N ARG A 75 -5.03 -8.05 -0.60
CA ARG A 75 -5.89 -6.95 -0.16
C ARG A 75 -5.46 -5.60 -0.72
N LEU A 76 -4.15 -5.34 -0.75
CA LEU A 76 -3.61 -4.12 -1.36
C LEU A 76 -3.88 -4.05 -2.85
N ILE A 77 -3.59 -5.12 -3.59
CA ILE A 77 -3.86 -5.22 -5.03
C ILE A 77 -5.35 -5.02 -5.30
N SER A 78 -6.21 -5.72 -4.57
CA SER A 78 -7.66 -5.60 -4.71
C SER A 78 -8.15 -4.18 -4.43
N GLY A 79 -7.71 -3.55 -3.34
CA GLY A 79 -8.08 -2.18 -3.02
C GLY A 79 -7.65 -1.17 -4.09
N LEU A 80 -6.48 -1.39 -4.70
CA LEU A 80 -6.01 -0.57 -5.80
C LEU A 80 -6.82 -0.78 -7.10
N GLU A 81 -7.30 -1.99 -7.36
CA GLU A 81 -8.10 -2.33 -8.53
C GLU A 81 -9.55 -1.85 -8.42
N THR A 82 -10.15 -1.92 -7.22
CA THR A 82 -11.51 -1.45 -6.95
C THR A 82 -11.62 0.07 -6.92
N GLY A 83 -10.49 0.75 -6.71
CA GLY A 83 -10.40 2.20 -6.63
C GLY A 83 -10.34 2.73 -5.21
N PRO A 84 -10.14 4.06 -5.05
CA PRO A 84 -9.82 4.64 -3.76
C PRO A 84 -10.96 4.51 -2.73
N GLY A 85 -10.62 4.09 -1.52
CA GLY A 85 -11.51 3.95 -0.38
C GLY A 85 -11.20 4.92 0.76
N ALA A 86 -12.05 4.89 1.80
CA ALA A 86 -11.90 5.74 2.98
C ALA A 86 -11.12 5.08 4.14
N THR A 87 -10.82 3.79 4.01
CA THR A 87 -10.28 2.91 5.05
C THR A 87 -8.99 2.23 4.59
N CYS A 88 -8.27 1.64 5.54
CA CYS A 88 -7.11 0.80 5.24
C CYS A 88 -7.58 -0.43 4.44
N PRO A 89 -7.01 -0.74 3.25
CA PRO A 89 -7.41 -1.91 2.49
C PRO A 89 -7.02 -3.22 3.18
N VAL A 90 -6.06 -3.19 4.11
CA VAL A 90 -5.56 -4.39 4.81
C VAL A 90 -6.45 -4.77 5.97
N CYS A 91 -6.73 -3.84 6.89
CA CYS A 91 -7.48 -4.14 8.13
C CYS A 91 -8.85 -3.45 8.24
N ALA A 92 -9.26 -2.69 7.22
CA ALA A 92 -10.51 -1.91 7.18
C ALA A 92 -10.63 -0.79 8.24
N ASP A 93 -9.58 -0.51 9.00
CA ASP A 93 -9.56 0.60 9.97
C ASP A 93 -9.63 1.97 9.27
N HIS A 94 -10.23 2.93 9.96
CA HIS A 94 -10.34 4.33 9.55
C HIS A 94 -9.22 5.21 10.14
N ASP A 95 -8.55 4.72 11.20
CA ASP A 95 -7.49 5.47 11.87
C ASP A 95 -6.20 5.45 11.05
N ILE A 96 -6.10 6.43 10.17
CA ILE A 96 -4.96 6.64 9.27
C ILE A 96 -4.40 8.03 9.55
N VAL A 97 -3.11 8.08 9.87
CA VAL A 97 -2.42 9.32 10.27
C VAL A 97 -1.27 9.61 9.32
N TRP A 98 -1.14 10.87 8.90
CA TRP A 98 0.00 11.29 8.09
C TRP A 98 1.26 11.45 8.96
N ARG A 99 2.29 10.65 8.68
CA ARG A 99 3.61 10.73 9.33
C ARG A 99 4.60 11.48 8.43
N PRO A 100 5.28 12.55 8.93
CA PRO A 100 6.26 13.31 8.17
C PRO A 100 7.68 12.71 8.17
N ASP A 101 7.92 11.68 8.97
CA ASP A 101 9.23 11.20 9.40
C ASP A 101 9.35 9.66 9.37
N LEU A 102 8.90 9.06 8.27
CA LEU A 102 8.97 7.62 8.07
C LEU A 102 10.43 7.14 8.01
N ALA A 103 10.69 5.92 8.47
CA ALA A 103 12.04 5.35 8.57
C ALA A 103 12.75 5.11 7.21
N GLY A 104 12.10 5.38 6.08
CA GLY A 104 12.70 5.30 4.74
C GLY A 104 11.72 5.77 3.66
N GLU A 105 12.03 5.57 2.38
CA GLU A 105 11.20 6.07 1.28
C GLU A 105 9.83 5.35 1.14
N PRO A 106 8.71 6.08 0.94
CA PRO A 106 8.60 7.55 0.99
C PRO A 106 8.80 8.05 2.43
N TRP A 107 9.62 9.09 2.62
CA TRP A 107 9.96 9.65 3.95
C TRP A 107 8.76 10.29 4.68
N SER A 108 7.62 10.40 4.01
CA SER A 108 6.35 10.80 4.62
C SER A 108 5.18 10.10 3.92
N GLY A 109 4.11 9.84 4.67
CA GLY A 109 2.93 9.17 4.12
C GLY A 109 1.88 8.82 5.17
N PRO A 110 0.72 8.32 4.72
CA PRO A 110 -0.33 7.86 5.61
C PRO A 110 0.02 6.49 6.20
N VAL A 111 -0.02 6.37 7.53
CA VAL A 111 0.19 5.13 8.27
C VAL A 111 -1.12 4.72 8.91
N CYS A 112 -1.53 3.47 8.74
CA CYS A 112 -2.67 2.92 9.45
C CYS A 112 -2.27 2.62 10.90
N MET A 113 -2.98 3.19 11.87
CA MET A 113 -2.70 2.98 13.29
C MET A 113 -3.18 1.61 13.79
N GLY A 114 -4.10 0.95 13.07
CA GLY A 114 -4.58 -0.39 13.40
C GLY A 114 -3.62 -1.52 13.03
N CYS A 115 -2.91 -1.43 11.88
CA CYS A 115 -2.03 -2.50 11.38
C CYS A 115 -0.61 -2.06 11.01
N GLY A 116 -0.27 -0.78 11.14
CA GLY A 116 1.10 -0.26 10.97
C GLY A 116 1.58 -0.07 9.53
N ILE A 117 0.79 -0.47 8.53
CA ILE A 117 1.18 -0.31 7.13
C ILE A 117 1.17 1.16 6.70
N VAL A 118 2.19 1.55 5.92
CA VAL A 118 2.20 2.76 5.12
C VAL A 118 1.24 2.56 3.95
N VAL A 119 0.06 3.16 4.03
CA VAL A 119 -1.02 2.95 3.08
C VAL A 119 -0.67 3.61 1.73
N PRO A 120 -0.76 2.88 0.59
CA PRO A 120 -0.51 3.49 -0.70
C PRO A 120 -1.44 4.69 -0.97
N LEU A 121 -0.90 5.84 -1.38
CA LEU A 121 -1.73 7.02 -1.66
C LEU A 121 -2.89 6.75 -2.65
N PRO A 122 -2.72 5.97 -3.73
CA PRO A 122 -3.80 5.75 -4.70
C PRO A 122 -4.97 4.90 -4.17
N VAL A 123 -4.82 4.18 -3.05
CA VAL A 123 -5.96 3.45 -2.44
C VAL A 123 -6.83 4.34 -1.55
N LEU A 124 -6.41 5.58 -1.27
CA LEU A 124 -7.16 6.47 -0.38
C LEU A 124 -7.87 7.56 -1.18
N THR A 125 -9.12 7.82 -0.83
CA THR A 125 -9.85 8.98 -1.35
C THR A 125 -9.17 10.28 -0.91
N PRO A 126 -9.32 11.38 -1.67
CA PRO A 126 -8.82 12.69 -1.27
C PRO A 126 -9.26 13.10 0.13
N ASP A 127 -10.54 12.87 0.47
CA ASP A 127 -11.08 13.18 1.80
C ASP A 127 -10.41 12.39 2.92
N ALA A 128 -10.07 11.11 2.68
CA ALA A 128 -9.36 10.29 3.65
C ALA A 128 -7.93 10.77 3.86
N LEU A 129 -7.24 11.15 2.77
CA LEU A 129 -5.92 11.76 2.84
C LEU A 129 -5.92 13.09 3.59
N ASP A 130 -6.92 13.93 3.33
CA ASP A 130 -7.05 15.21 4.02
C ASP A 130 -7.37 15.03 5.50
N ARG A 131 -8.20 14.04 5.87
CA ARG A 131 -8.41 13.65 7.28
C ARG A 131 -7.10 13.23 7.93
N ALA A 132 -6.35 12.34 7.30
CA ALA A 132 -5.08 11.85 7.83
C ALA A 132 -4.06 12.97 8.08
N LYS A 133 -4.05 13.99 7.22
CA LYS A 133 -3.20 15.19 7.37
C LYS A 133 -3.68 16.14 8.47
N ARG A 134 -4.99 16.20 8.74
CA ARG A 134 -5.57 17.11 9.76
C ARG A 134 -5.31 16.68 11.19
N VAL A 135 -5.20 15.38 11.47
CA VAL A 135 -4.87 14.87 12.82
C VAL A 135 -3.57 15.52 13.34
N ARG A 136 -2.55 15.61 12.48
CA ARG A 136 -1.29 16.30 12.75
C ARG A 136 -1.46 17.78 13.17
N LEU A 137 -2.39 18.51 12.55
CA LEU A 137 -2.55 19.93 12.82
C LEU A 137 -3.11 20.17 14.23
N LYS A 138 -3.95 19.25 14.72
CA LYS A 138 -4.51 19.32 16.08
C LYS A 138 -3.47 18.99 17.14
N ASP A 139 -2.60 18.01 16.89
CA ASP A 139 -1.52 17.67 17.82
C ASP A 139 -0.50 18.80 17.95
N LEU A 140 -0.13 19.45 16.84
CA LEU A 140 0.76 20.61 16.84
C LEU A 140 0.13 21.84 17.51
N ALA A 141 -1.17 22.07 17.33
CA ALA A 141 -1.89 23.18 17.95
C ALA A 141 -2.14 22.97 19.46
N SER A 142 -2.10 21.74 19.96
CA SER A 142 -2.28 21.44 21.39
C SER A 142 -1.00 21.56 22.22
N VAL A 143 0.16 21.76 21.58
CA VAL A 143 1.48 21.87 22.22
C VAL A 143 1.95 23.34 22.32
N ALA A 144 1.19 24.30 21.78
CA ALA A 144 1.44 25.73 21.83
C ALA A 144 0.54 26.43 22.86
#